data_AF-A0A1H6VF95-F1
#
_entry.id   AF-A0A1H6VF95-F1
#
_cell.length_a   1.000
_cell.length_b   1.000
_cell.length_c   1.000
_cell.angle_alpha   90.00
_cell.angle_beta   90.00
_cell.angle_gamma   90.00
#
_symmetry.space_group_name_H-M   'P 1'
#
loop_
_entity.id
_entity.type
_entity.pdbx_description
1 polymer ?
#
loop_
_entity_poly.entity_id
_entity_poly.type
_entity_poly.pdbx_seq_one_letter_code
_entity_poly.pdbx_strand_id
1 'polypeptide(L)'
;MHNNKKRSGQRYHHAAAPTLALSLLLPGAAVQAEFLDDAKGTLTLRNFYIHRNFVDDSATRSKAEEWTQSFIFDLQSGYTEGPVGFGIDMLGLWSVKLDGGRGTSGTQLLPVDKDGDPADQFGRLALAGKLRFSKTEVKAGEWSPVLPIL
;
A
#
# COMPACT_ATOMS: atom_id res chain seq x y z
N MET A 1 -30.72 -36.77 -35.03
CA MET A 1 -30.01 -35.88 -35.98
C MET A 1 -29.24 -34.84 -35.17
N HIS A 2 -27.96 -35.10 -34.92
CA HIS A 2 -27.06 -34.23 -34.15
C HIS A 2 -26.25 -33.36 -35.13
N ASN A 3 -26.36 -32.03 -35.01
CA ASN A 3 -25.70 -31.09 -35.93
C ASN A 3 -24.47 -30.46 -35.24
N ASN A 4 -23.29 -30.99 -35.57
CA ASN A 4 -22.00 -30.59 -35.00
C ASN A 4 -21.25 -29.69 -36.01
N LYS A 5 -21.39 -28.36 -35.87
CA LYS A 5 -20.59 -27.40 -36.64
C LYS A 5 -19.29 -27.07 -35.89
N LYS A 6 -18.20 -27.73 -36.29
CA LYS A 6 -16.82 -27.36 -35.94
C LYS A 6 -16.53 -25.93 -36.39
N ARG A 7 -16.27 -25.02 -35.44
CA ARG A 7 -15.70 -23.70 -35.72
C ARG A 7 -14.18 -23.78 -35.67
N SER A 8 -13.58 -23.63 -36.84
CA SER A 8 -12.16 -23.33 -37.04
C SER A 8 -11.90 -21.90 -36.56
N GLY A 9 -10.99 -21.73 -35.61
CA GLY A 9 -10.59 -20.43 -35.08
C GLY A 9 -9.12 -20.42 -34.68
N GLN A 10 -8.29 -19.95 -35.60
CA GLN A 10 -7.15 -19.03 -35.36
C GLN A 10 -6.13 -19.45 -34.27
N ARG A 11 -5.01 -20.01 -34.74
CA ARG A 11 -3.76 -20.14 -33.99
C ARG A 11 -3.17 -18.75 -33.75
N TYR A 12 -3.08 -18.30 -32.51
CA TYR A 12 -2.27 -17.14 -32.16
C TYR A 12 -0.80 -17.58 -32.07
N HIS A 13 0.00 -17.05 -32.98
CA HIS A 13 1.44 -17.22 -32.99
C HIS A 13 2.03 -16.46 -31.80
N HIS A 14 2.87 -17.13 -31.02
CA HIS A 14 3.73 -16.51 -30.01
C HIS A 14 4.68 -15.53 -30.71
N ALA A 15 4.52 -14.23 -30.44
CA ALA A 15 5.44 -13.19 -30.91
C ALA A 15 6.13 -12.55 -29.71
N ALA A 16 7.44 -12.83 -29.65
CA ALA A 16 8.52 -12.29 -28.84
C ALA A 16 8.28 -11.06 -27.95
N ALA A 17 8.64 -11.22 -26.67
CA ALA A 17 8.89 -10.15 -25.71
C ALA A 17 10.19 -9.39 -26.05
N PRO A 18 10.26 -8.06 -25.89
CA PRO A 18 11.54 -7.37 -25.79
C PRO A 18 11.96 -7.35 -24.32
N THR A 19 12.80 -8.31 -23.93
CA THR A 19 13.47 -8.28 -22.62
C THR A 19 14.53 -7.20 -22.65
N LEU A 20 14.21 -6.00 -22.15
CA LEU A 20 15.20 -4.99 -21.80
C LEU A 20 15.96 -5.47 -20.55
N ALA A 21 16.95 -6.32 -20.77
CA ALA A 21 17.89 -6.74 -19.73
C ALA A 21 18.92 -5.64 -19.51
N LEU A 22 18.67 -4.75 -18.56
CA LEU A 22 19.68 -3.85 -18.03
C LEU A 22 20.46 -4.59 -16.93
N SER A 23 21.45 -5.39 -17.33
CA SER A 23 22.38 -6.04 -16.40
C SER A 23 23.43 -5.04 -15.92
N LEU A 24 23.14 -4.29 -14.86
CA LEU A 24 24.17 -3.60 -14.09
C LEU A 24 24.94 -4.65 -13.26
N LEU A 25 26.21 -4.85 -13.60
CA LEU A 25 27.20 -5.51 -12.76
C LEU A 25 27.43 -4.63 -11.51
N LEU A 26 26.79 -4.96 -10.40
CA LEU A 26 27.09 -4.38 -9.09
C LEU A 26 28.03 -5.35 -8.34
N PRO A 27 29.22 -4.92 -7.90
CA PRO A 27 30.08 -5.74 -7.03
C PRO A 27 29.35 -5.94 -5.68
N GLY A 28 28.81 -7.16 -5.48
CA GLY A 28 27.74 -7.48 -4.54
C GLY A 28 28.09 -7.64 -3.06
N ALA A 29 29.16 -7.03 -2.56
CA ALA A 29 29.52 -7.10 -1.13
C ALA A 29 29.57 -5.73 -0.43
N ALA A 30 30.16 -4.71 -1.05
CA ALA A 30 30.23 -3.36 -0.47
C ALA A 30 28.90 -2.60 -0.63
N VAL A 31 28.25 -2.74 -1.79
CA VAL A 31 26.95 -2.10 -2.12
C VAL A 31 25.82 -2.46 -1.14
N GLN A 32 25.91 -3.61 -0.45
CA GLN A 32 24.87 -4.06 0.48
C GLN A 32 25.03 -3.52 1.90
N ALA A 33 26.24 -3.10 2.30
CA ALA A 33 26.51 -2.67 3.67
C ALA A 33 25.73 -1.40 3.99
N GLU A 34 25.98 -0.28 3.30
CA GLU A 34 25.23 0.98 3.55
C GLU A 34 23.72 0.86 3.26
N PHE A 35 23.31 0.04 2.30
CA PHE A 35 21.88 -0.15 1.99
C PHE A 35 21.10 -0.77 3.15
N LEU A 36 21.72 -1.70 3.89
CA LEU A 36 21.10 -2.37 5.04
C LEU A 36 21.44 -1.68 6.36
N ASP A 37 22.68 -1.20 6.52
CA ASP A 37 23.17 -0.57 7.74
C ASP A 37 22.45 0.75 8.03
N ASP A 38 22.13 1.53 6.98
CA ASP A 38 21.34 2.76 7.11
C ASP A 38 19.82 2.50 7.05
N ALA A 39 19.39 1.24 6.96
CA ALA A 39 17.97 0.93 6.92
C ALA A 39 17.29 1.27 8.25
N LYS A 40 16.10 1.85 8.17
CA LYS A 40 15.26 2.20 9.31
C LYS A 40 13.93 1.49 9.17
N GLY A 41 13.41 1.02 10.31
CA GLY A 41 12.13 0.35 10.37
C GLY A 41 11.36 0.74 11.61
N THR A 42 10.07 0.97 11.46
CA THR A 42 9.15 1.13 12.58
C THR A 42 7.94 0.22 12.42
N LEU A 43 7.48 -0.34 13.54
CA LEU A 43 6.19 -1.00 13.67
C LEU A 43 5.36 -0.22 14.68
N THR A 44 4.32 0.46 14.19
CA THR A 44 3.35 1.12 15.04
C THR A 44 2.13 0.23 15.24
N LEU A 45 1.85 -0.09 16.50
CA LEU A 45 0.61 -0.72 16.92
C LEU A 45 -0.36 0.37 17.36
N ARG A 46 -1.47 0.53 16.64
CA ARG A 46 -2.47 1.57 16.94
C ARG A 46 -3.79 0.91 17.31
N ASN A 47 -4.14 0.96 18.58
CA ASN A 47 -5.50 0.65 19.03
C ASN A 47 -6.31 1.96 19.02
N PHE A 48 -7.44 1.99 18.30
CA PHE A 48 -8.17 3.24 18.10
C PHE A 48 -9.69 3.05 18.11
N TYR A 49 -10.35 3.72 19.04
CA TYR A 49 -11.81 3.76 19.20
C TYR A 49 -12.31 5.17 18.85
N ILE A 50 -13.33 5.27 17.99
CA ILE A 50 -14.04 6.52 17.72
C ILE A 50 -15.51 6.32 18.03
N HIS A 51 -16.07 7.26 18.80
CA HIS A 51 -17.50 7.43 18.98
C HIS A 51 -17.91 8.86 18.62
N ARG A 52 -18.86 9.00 17.71
CA ARG A 52 -19.45 10.26 17.27
C ARG A 52 -20.96 10.19 17.48
N ASN A 53 -21.46 10.99 18.42
CA ASN A 53 -22.89 11.14 18.67
C ASN A 53 -23.46 12.27 17.79
N PHE A 54 -24.53 11.98 17.05
CA PHE A 54 -25.23 12.98 16.26
C PHE A 54 -26.46 13.47 17.06
N VAL A 55 -26.50 14.77 17.35
CA VAL A 55 -27.50 15.37 18.25
C VAL A 55 -28.54 16.23 17.53
N ASP A 56 -28.45 16.32 16.21
CA ASP A 56 -29.39 17.10 15.39
C ASP A 56 -30.65 16.28 15.10
N ASP A 57 -31.82 16.91 15.20
CA ASP A 57 -33.11 16.25 14.95
C ASP A 57 -33.28 15.76 13.50
N SER A 58 -32.53 16.33 12.55
CA SER A 58 -32.49 15.91 11.15
C SER A 58 -31.47 14.82 10.85
N ALA A 59 -30.70 14.38 11.86
CA ALA A 59 -29.70 13.35 11.67
C ALA A 59 -30.33 12.02 11.21
N THR A 60 -29.81 11.46 10.12
CA THR A 60 -30.29 10.19 9.56
C THR A 60 -29.84 8.95 10.36
N ARG A 61 -29.00 9.15 11.39
CA ARG A 61 -28.51 8.13 12.33
C ARG A 61 -28.14 8.78 13.65
N SER A 62 -28.23 8.03 14.74
CA SER A 62 -27.92 8.53 16.10
C SER A 62 -26.42 8.58 16.41
N LYS A 63 -25.62 7.65 15.87
CA LYS A 63 -24.17 7.60 16.13
C LYS A 63 -23.35 6.99 14.99
N ALA A 64 -22.04 7.24 15.02
CA ALA A 64 -21.03 6.43 14.35
C ALA A 64 -20.01 5.97 15.40
N GLU A 65 -19.76 4.66 15.48
CA GLU A 65 -18.96 4.03 16.53
C GLU A 65 -18.27 2.78 16.01
N GLU A 66 -16.93 2.80 16.01
CA GLU A 66 -16.09 1.72 15.51
C GLU A 66 -14.80 1.64 16.35
N TRP A 67 -14.26 0.43 16.50
CA TRP A 67 -13.01 0.15 17.20
C TRP A 67 -12.10 -0.71 16.33
N THR A 68 -10.83 -0.32 16.22
CA THR A 68 -9.84 -1.01 15.39
C THR A 68 -8.53 -1.26 16.11
N GLN A 69 -7.84 -2.31 15.67
CA GLN A 69 -6.42 -2.54 15.92
C GLN A 69 -5.67 -2.47 14.59
N SER A 70 -4.73 -1.55 14.47
CA SER A 70 -3.94 -1.34 13.26
C SER A 70 -2.46 -1.62 13.49
N PHE A 71 -1.81 -2.06 12.42
CA PHE A 71 -0.39 -2.36 12.30
C PHE A 71 0.15 -1.53 11.12
N ILE A 72 1.07 -0.62 11.42
CA ILE A 72 1.69 0.25 10.43
C ILE A 72 3.18 -0.06 10.42
N PHE A 73 3.65 -0.62 9.31
CA PHE A 73 5.05 -0.94 9.06
C PHE A 73 5.63 0.12 8.13
N ASP A 74 6.60 0.89 8.60
CA ASP A 74 7.33 1.86 7.77
C ASP A 74 8.79 1.43 7.73
N LEU A 75 9.23 0.91 6.58
CA LEU A 75 10.60 0.48 6.34
C LEU A 75 11.22 1.34 5.25
N GLN A 76 12.43 1.80 5.49
CA GLN A 76 13.19 2.63 4.56
C GLN A 76 14.59 2.06 4.46
N SER A 77 15.04 1.68 3.27
CA SER A 77 16.43 1.27 3.10
C SER A 77 17.39 2.45 3.25
N GLY A 78 18.67 2.15 3.41
CA GLY A 78 19.74 3.08 3.06
C GLY A 78 19.82 3.34 1.56
N TYR A 79 20.94 3.89 1.11
CA TYR A 79 21.27 4.04 -0.30
C TYR A 79 22.44 3.12 -0.65
N THR A 80 22.45 2.56 -1.85
CA THR A 80 23.61 1.85 -2.37
C THR A 80 24.82 2.78 -2.52
N GLU A 81 26.02 2.26 -2.27
CA GLU A 81 27.28 2.99 -2.51
C GLU A 81 27.45 3.40 -3.98
N GLY A 82 28.01 4.59 -4.21
CA GLY A 82 28.37 5.10 -5.53
C GLY A 82 27.97 6.56 -5.77
N PRO A 83 28.28 7.10 -6.97
CA PRO A 83 27.92 8.48 -7.32
C PRO A 83 26.41 8.69 -7.39
N VAL A 84 25.66 7.64 -7.73
CA VAL A 84 24.19 7.61 -7.69
C VAL A 84 23.77 6.50 -6.75
N GLY A 85 23.11 6.86 -5.65
CA GLY A 85 22.59 5.91 -4.68
C GLY A 85 21.16 5.50 -5.01
N PHE A 86 20.85 4.22 -4.90
CA PHE A 86 19.51 3.65 -5.06
C PHE A 86 19.00 3.13 -3.73
N GLY A 87 17.70 3.30 -3.49
CA GLY A 87 17.02 2.85 -2.29
C GLY A 87 15.59 2.40 -2.59
N ILE A 88 14.96 1.76 -1.60
CA ILE A 88 13.56 1.38 -1.63
C ILE A 88 12.92 1.64 -0.25
N ASP A 89 11.69 2.15 -0.28
CA ASP A 89 10.85 2.33 0.89
C ASP A 89 9.59 1.47 0.77
N MET A 90 9.09 1.00 1.91
CA MET A 90 7.89 0.20 2.04
C MET A 90 7.02 0.73 3.18
N LEU A 91 5.74 0.95 2.89
CA LEU A 91 4.71 1.26 3.88
C LEU A 91 3.64 0.18 3.85
N GLY A 92 3.62 -0.67 4.88
CA GLY A 92 2.61 -1.70 5.10
C GLY A 92 1.54 -1.20 6.06
N LEU A 93 0.28 -1.22 5.62
CA LEU A 93 -0.87 -0.80 6.42
C LEU A 93 -1.83 -1.97 6.54
N TRP A 94 -2.17 -2.34 7.77
CA TRP A 94 -3.19 -3.35 8.04
C TRP A 94 -4.02 -2.95 9.26
N SER A 95 -5.32 -3.19 9.21
CA SER A 95 -6.27 -2.86 10.27
C SER A 95 -7.31 -3.96 10.39
N VAL A 96 -7.64 -4.31 11.64
CA VAL A 96 -8.63 -5.31 12.00
C VAL A 96 -9.72 -4.65 12.83
N LYS A 97 -10.97 -4.94 12.50
CA LYS A 97 -12.15 -4.51 13.24
C LYS A 97 -12.25 -5.27 14.56
N LEU A 98 -12.35 -4.53 15.65
CA LEU A 98 -12.65 -5.06 16.99
C LEU A 98 -14.13 -4.87 17.34
N ASP A 99 -14.71 -3.74 16.94
CA ASP A 99 -16.13 -3.44 17.08
C ASP A 99 -16.61 -2.49 15.97
N GLY A 100 -17.90 -2.51 15.67
CA GLY A 100 -18.54 -1.72 14.62
C GLY A 100 -19.38 -2.59 13.68
N GLY A 101 -20.49 -2.02 13.20
CA GLY A 101 -21.42 -2.73 12.34
C GLY A 101 -22.31 -1.80 11.54
N ARG A 102 -23.10 -2.37 10.63
CA ARG A 102 -24.11 -1.62 9.89
C ARG A 102 -25.05 -0.86 10.83
N GLY A 103 -25.30 0.40 10.48
CA GLY A 103 -26.09 1.34 11.28
C GLY A 103 -25.22 2.25 12.18
N THR A 104 -24.02 1.83 12.55
CA THR A 104 -23.07 2.64 13.34
C THR A 104 -21.71 2.82 12.65
N SER A 105 -21.56 2.37 11.40
CA SER A 105 -20.34 2.54 10.60
C SER A 105 -20.09 4.00 10.19
N GLY A 106 -18.91 4.30 9.64
CA GLY A 106 -18.62 5.60 9.03
C GLY A 106 -17.84 6.57 9.93
N THR A 107 -17.06 6.06 10.87
CA THR A 107 -16.01 6.82 11.57
C THR A 107 -14.79 7.08 10.68
N GLN A 108 -14.70 6.40 9.53
CA GLN A 108 -13.56 6.35 8.60
C GLN A 108 -12.36 5.53 9.11
N LEU A 109 -12.52 4.77 10.21
CA LEU A 109 -11.53 3.79 10.63
C LEU A 109 -11.48 2.56 9.71
N LEU A 110 -12.60 2.21 9.09
CA LEU A 110 -12.76 1.05 8.24
C LEU A 110 -13.44 1.44 6.92
N PRO A 111 -13.06 0.82 5.78
CA PRO A 111 -13.87 0.85 4.58
C PRO A 111 -15.26 0.27 4.86
N VAL A 112 -16.28 0.87 4.25
CA VAL A 112 -17.68 0.44 4.38
C VAL A 112 -18.14 -0.08 3.04
N ASP A 113 -18.69 -1.29 3.01
CA ASP A 113 -19.25 -1.89 1.80
C ASP A 113 -20.57 -1.20 1.39
N LYS A 114 -21.04 -1.46 0.17
CA LYS A 114 -22.28 -0.90 -0.39
C LYS A 114 -23.52 -1.12 0.49
N ASP A 115 -23.52 -2.19 1.30
CA ASP A 115 -24.64 -2.55 2.18
C ASP A 115 -24.55 -1.86 3.56
N GLY A 116 -23.51 -1.04 3.79
CA GLY A 116 -23.30 -0.28 5.02
C GLY A 116 -22.50 -1.00 6.10
N ASP A 117 -22.10 -2.24 5.85
CA ASP A 117 -21.28 -3.04 6.76
C ASP A 117 -19.79 -2.63 6.66
N PRO A 118 -19.12 -2.33 7.79
CA PRO A 118 -17.70 -2.05 7.81
C PRO A 118 -16.91 -3.36 7.64
N ALA A 119 -15.80 -3.31 6.89
CA ALA A 119 -14.96 -4.48 6.65
C ALA A 119 -14.37 -5.04 7.96
N ASP A 120 -14.28 -6.37 8.08
CA ASP A 120 -13.64 -7.03 9.23
C ASP A 120 -12.14 -6.74 9.31
N GLN A 121 -11.51 -6.53 8.16
CA GLN A 121 -10.11 -6.14 8.06
C GLN A 121 -9.87 -5.45 6.71
N PHE A 122 -8.88 -4.57 6.66
CA PHE A 122 -8.40 -4.00 5.40
C PHE A 122 -6.92 -3.65 5.50
N GLY A 123 -6.26 -3.53 4.35
CA GLY A 123 -4.86 -3.15 4.30
C GLY A 123 -4.40 -2.80 2.90
N ARG A 124 -3.20 -2.24 2.84
CA ARG A 124 -2.49 -1.91 1.60
C ARG A 124 -0.99 -1.99 1.85
N LEU A 125 -0.27 -2.41 0.82
CA LEU A 125 1.19 -2.31 0.76
C LEU A 125 1.57 -1.26 -0.28
N ALA A 126 2.31 -0.25 0.15
CA ALA A 126 2.87 0.79 -0.69
C ALA A 126 4.38 0.61 -0.80
N LEU A 127 4.91 0.73 -2.02
CA LEU A 127 6.34 0.63 -2.31
C LEU A 127 6.77 1.85 -3.13
N ALA A 128 7.95 2.37 -2.83
CA ALA A 128 8.54 3.47 -3.59
C ALA A 128 10.05 3.27 -3.75
N GLY A 129 10.52 3.39 -4.99
CA GLY A 129 11.96 3.49 -5.28
C GLY A 129 12.45 4.91 -5.06
N LYS A 130 13.67 5.05 -4.54
CA LYS A 130 14.33 6.34 -4.33
C LYS A 130 15.73 6.34 -4.94
N LEU A 131 16.13 7.49 -5.49
CA LEU A 131 17.43 7.74 -6.09
C LEU A 131 18.00 9.01 -5.50
N ARG A 132 19.29 8.99 -5.14
CA ARG A 132 20.01 10.15 -4.61
C ARG A 132 21.28 10.42 -5.41
N PHE A 133 21.45 11.66 -5.86
CA PHE A 133 22.69 12.17 -6.44
C PHE A 133 23.08 13.45 -5.70
N SER A 134 24.24 13.43 -5.03
CA SER A 134 24.64 14.51 -4.11
C SER A 134 23.56 14.79 -3.06
N LYS A 135 22.94 15.97 -3.07
CA LYS A 135 21.85 16.38 -2.16
C LYS A 135 20.46 16.34 -2.79
N THR A 136 20.35 15.86 -4.03
CA THR A 136 19.08 15.76 -4.74
C THR A 136 18.55 14.35 -4.62
N GLU A 137 17.29 14.23 -4.21
CA GLU A 137 16.57 12.97 -4.10
C GLU A 137 15.36 12.96 -5.04
N VAL A 138 15.13 11.83 -5.70
CA VAL A 138 13.95 11.57 -6.51
C VAL A 138 13.30 10.29 -6.01
N LYS A 139 11.98 10.32 -5.81
CA LYS A 139 11.19 9.17 -5.34
C LYS A 139 10.02 8.91 -6.27
N ALA A 140 9.77 7.64 -6.57
CA ALA A 140 8.68 7.20 -7.45
C ALA A 140 8.00 5.94 -6.88
N GLY A 141 6.66 5.94 -6.88
CA GLY A 141 5.84 4.87 -6.30
C GLY A 141 4.77 5.45 -5.36
N GLU A 142 4.43 4.71 -4.31
CA GLU A 142 3.45 5.13 -3.30
C GLU A 142 4.16 5.39 -1.96
N TRP A 143 3.87 6.55 -1.35
CA TRP A 143 4.32 6.93 -0.01
C TRP A 143 3.37 7.97 0.58
N SER A 144 3.59 8.38 1.84
CA SER A 144 2.83 9.45 2.49
C SER A 144 3.56 10.80 2.36
N PRO A 145 3.22 11.68 1.39
CA PRO A 145 3.73 13.04 1.37
C PRO A 145 3.13 13.83 2.55
N VAL A 146 3.93 14.72 3.15
CA VAL A 146 3.48 15.64 4.18
C VAL A 146 3.90 17.04 3.73
N LEU A 147 3.14 17.60 2.79
CA LEU A 147 3.43 18.90 2.18
C LEU A 147 2.31 19.87 2.51
N PRO A 148 2.57 21.17 2.70
CA PRO A 148 1.50 22.12 2.99
C PRO A 148 0.41 22.21 1.92
N ILE A 149 0.72 21.81 0.69
CA ILE A 149 -0.18 21.82 -0.47
C ILE A 149 -0.87 20.47 -0.72
N LEU A 150 -0.51 19.42 0.04
CA LEU A 150 -1.07 18.07 -0.05
C LEU A 150 -0.97 17.32 1.29
#